data_AF-A0A4Y2HGN2-F1
#
_entry.id   AF-A0A4Y2HGN2-F1
#
_cell.length_a   1.000
_cell.length_b   1.000
_cell.length_c   1.000
_cell.angle_alpha   90.00
_cell.angle_beta   90.00
_cell.angle_gamma   90.00
#
_symmetry.space_group_name_H-M   'P 1'
#
loop_
_entity.id
_entity.type
_entity.pdbx_description
1 polymer ?
#
loop_
_entity_poly.entity_id
_entity_poly.type
_entity_poly.pdbx_seq_one_letter_code
_entity_poly.pdbx_strand_id
1 'polypeptide(L)'
;MVNVTSVLDLLSKQMVNANDKFKTLYAQVKEISAKLHIKEEIPRVCRLQTARNNVPYSTKEEYYQQAVYVPYLADFCNSLKERFESHKETVASLQHILPEF
;
A
#
# COMPACT_ATOMS: atom_id res chain seq x y z
N MET A 1 -10.52 13.27 -13.66
CA MET A 1 -10.41 13.36 -12.18
C MET A 1 -11.33 12.40 -11.43
N VAL A 2 -12.51 12.02 -11.96
CA VAL A 2 -13.43 11.02 -11.38
C VAL A 2 -12.72 9.70 -11.03
N ASN A 3 -11.73 9.30 -11.84
CA ASN A 3 -10.98 8.05 -11.66
C ASN A 3 -10.05 8.06 -10.44
N VAL A 4 -9.44 9.19 -10.07
CA VAL A 4 -8.50 9.22 -8.93
C VAL A 4 -9.26 9.12 -7.61
N THR A 5 -10.38 9.82 -7.50
CA THR A 5 -11.28 9.73 -6.35
C THR A 5 -11.86 8.32 -6.18
N SER A 6 -12.19 7.62 -7.27
CA SER A 6 -12.67 6.23 -7.17
C SER A 6 -11.58 5.25 -6.74
N VAL A 7 -10.33 5.47 -7.18
CA VAL A 7 -9.18 4.66 -6.76
C VAL A 7 -8.87 4.91 -5.27
N LEU A 8 -8.88 6.16 -4.82
CA LEU A 8 -8.70 6.50 -3.40
C LEU A 8 -9.80 5.91 -2.51
N ASP A 9 -11.06 5.95 -2.95
CA ASP A 9 -12.18 5.32 -2.24
C ASP A 9 -12.04 3.79 -2.19
N LEU A 10 -11.66 3.16 -3.31
CA LEU A 10 -11.35 1.72 -3.34
C LEU A 10 -10.24 1.35 -2.35
N LEU A 11 -9.14 2.09 -2.35
CA LEU A 11 -7.99 1.86 -1.46
C LEU A 11 -8.35 2.10 0.00
N SER A 12 -9.15 3.12 0.30
CA SER A 12 -9.64 3.39 1.65
C SER A 12 -10.51 2.23 2.17
N LYS A 13 -11.38 1.68 1.32
CA LYS A 13 -12.14 0.46 1.63
C LYS A 13 -11.23 -0.76 1.82
N GLN A 14 -10.10 -0.83 1.10
CA GLN A 14 -9.11 -1.88 1.33
C GLN A 14 -8.38 -1.73 2.67
N MET A 15 -8.17 -0.51 3.17
CA MET A 15 -7.58 -0.29 4.49
C MET A 15 -8.50 -0.75 5.62
N VAL A 16 -9.82 -0.55 5.49
CA VAL A 16 -10.81 -1.05 6.46
C VAL A 16 -10.86 -2.58 6.48
N ASN A 17 -10.72 -3.20 5.31
CA ASN A 17 -10.72 -4.67 5.15
C ASN A 17 -9.30 -5.25 5.00
N ALA A 18 -8.28 -4.54 5.50
CA ALA A 18 -6.87 -4.85 5.21
C ALA A 18 -6.47 -6.25 5.65
N ASN A 19 -7.05 -6.73 6.75
CA ASN A 19 -6.77 -8.04 7.32
C ASN A 19 -7.14 -9.18 6.36
N ASP A 20 -8.32 -9.14 5.75
CA ASP A 20 -8.81 -10.27 4.95
C ASP A 20 -8.18 -10.32 3.55
N LYS A 21 -7.90 -9.15 2.96
CA LYS A 21 -7.18 -9.08 1.69
C LYS A 21 -5.71 -9.48 1.85
N PHE A 22 -5.07 -9.04 2.92
CA PHE A 22 -3.68 -9.40 3.19
C PHE A 22 -3.52 -10.91 3.40
N LYS A 23 -4.42 -11.56 4.15
CA LYS A 23 -4.44 -13.02 4.30
C LYS A 23 -4.43 -13.76 2.96
N THR A 24 -5.25 -13.30 2.02
CA THR A 24 -5.34 -13.92 0.68
C THR A 24 -4.04 -13.73 -0.10
N LEU A 25 -3.47 -12.52 -0.09
CA LEU A 25 -2.19 -12.21 -0.71
C LEU A 25 -1.05 -13.04 -0.09
N TYR A 26 -1.03 -13.14 1.23
CA TYR A 26 -0.03 -13.87 1.97
C TYR A 26 -0.07 -15.37 1.67
N ALA A 27 -1.27 -15.96 1.55
CA ALA A 27 -1.43 -17.34 1.11
C ALA A 27 -0.84 -17.58 -0.30
N GLN A 28 -1.06 -16.68 -1.24
CA GLN A 28 -0.47 -16.75 -2.59
C GLN A 28 1.06 -16.65 -2.54
N VAL A 29 1.60 -15.73 -1.73
CA VAL A 29 3.05 -15.60 -1.53
C VAL A 29 3.65 -16.87 -0.94
N LYS A 30 2.96 -17.52 0.01
CA LYS A 30 3.40 -18.80 0.58
C LYS A 30 3.42 -19.92 -0.45
N GLU A 31 2.43 -19.97 -1.33
CA GLU A 31 2.40 -20.94 -2.43
C GLU A 31 3.58 -20.74 -3.41
N ILE A 32 3.83 -19.49 -3.83
CA ILE A 32 4.95 -19.15 -4.71
C ILE A 32 6.30 -19.45 -4.04
N SER A 33 6.43 -19.09 -2.76
CA SER A 33 7.66 -19.35 -1.99
C SER A 33 7.94 -20.84 -1.87
N ALA A 34 6.90 -21.66 -1.67
CA ALA A 34 7.02 -23.12 -1.65
C ALA A 34 7.48 -23.67 -3.01
N LYS A 35 6.90 -23.16 -4.13
CA LYS A 35 7.30 -23.53 -5.50
C LYS A 35 8.75 -23.16 -5.82
N LEU A 36 9.24 -22.04 -5.28
CA LEU A 36 10.60 -21.54 -5.50
C LEU A 36 11.60 -22.03 -4.44
N HIS A 37 11.18 -22.86 -3.48
CA HIS A 37 11.97 -23.29 -2.32
C HIS A 37 12.59 -22.12 -1.53
N ILE A 38 11.90 -20.97 -1.50
CA ILE A 38 12.31 -19.80 -0.74
C ILE A 38 11.84 -19.95 0.70
N LYS A 39 12.80 -19.92 1.64
CA LYS A 39 12.49 -19.90 3.06
C LYS A 39 12.05 -18.50 3.47
N GLU A 40 10.86 -18.43 4.06
CA GLU A 40 10.38 -17.20 4.67
C GLU A 40 11.12 -16.91 5.97
N GLU A 41 11.77 -15.76 6.07
CA GLU A 41 12.44 -15.29 7.28
C GLU A 41 12.07 -13.84 7.58
N ILE A 42 11.89 -13.52 8.85
CA ILE A 42 11.72 -12.13 9.29
C ILE A 42 13.12 -11.51 9.40
N PRO A 43 13.34 -10.30 8.84
CA PRO A 43 14.59 -9.57 9.03
C PRO A 43 14.93 -9.41 10.53
N ARG A 44 16.23 -9.38 10.85
CA ARG A 44 16.68 -9.18 12.24
C ARG A 44 16.05 -7.94 12.86
N VAL A 45 15.40 -8.11 14.01
CA VAL A 45 14.89 -7.02 14.86
C VAL A 45 15.96 -6.65 15.88
N CYS A 46 16.40 -5.39 15.88
CA CYS A 46 17.42 -4.86 16.80
C CYS A 46 16.80 -3.85 17.75
N ARG A 47 17.40 -3.64 18.94
CA ARG A 47 16.91 -2.64 19.92
C ARG A 47 16.75 -1.24 19.32
N LEU A 48 17.64 -0.85 18.40
CA LEU A 48 17.52 0.38 17.62
C LEU A 48 17.44 0.01 16.13
N GLN A 49 16.35 0.40 15.48
CA GLN A 49 16.23 0.45 14.02
C GLN A 49 15.79 1.86 13.66
N THR A 50 16.53 2.54 12.78
CA THR A 50 16.24 3.93 12.37
C THR A 50 15.41 4.00 11.10
N ALA A 51 15.54 3.03 10.20
CA ALA A 51 14.88 3.01 8.90
C ALA A 51 13.67 2.04 8.84
N ARG A 52 13.39 1.30 9.92
CA ARG A 52 12.31 0.31 9.99
C ARG A 52 11.64 0.33 11.35
N ASN A 53 10.32 0.13 11.36
CA ASN A 53 9.57 -0.01 12.59
C ASN A 53 9.77 -1.40 13.18
N ASN A 54 10.16 -1.44 14.47
CA ASN A 54 10.12 -2.64 15.30
C ASN A 54 8.68 -2.94 15.72
N VAL A 55 7.82 -3.26 14.75
CA VAL A 55 6.42 -3.60 15.03
C VAL A 55 6.36 -4.88 15.88
N PRO A 56 5.49 -4.93 16.91
CA PRO A 56 5.24 -6.18 17.62
C PRO A 56 4.55 -7.19 16.70
N TYR A 57 4.93 -8.47 16.78
CA TYR A 57 4.32 -9.52 15.98
C TYR A 57 4.33 -10.85 16.73
N SER A 58 3.27 -11.65 16.50
CA SER A 58 3.14 -13.02 17.00
C SER A 58 3.38 -14.05 15.90
N THR A 59 3.10 -13.67 14.65
CA THR A 59 3.30 -14.51 13.46
C THR A 59 4.08 -13.76 12.38
N LYS A 60 4.66 -14.49 11.43
CA LYS A 60 5.35 -13.85 10.28
C LYS A 60 4.38 -13.08 9.39
N GLU A 61 3.17 -13.59 9.25
CA GLU A 61 2.09 -12.91 8.53
C GLU A 61 1.81 -11.54 9.15
N GLU A 62 1.60 -11.50 10.46
CA GLU A 62 1.35 -10.27 11.20
C GLU A 62 2.51 -9.27 11.06
N TYR A 63 3.76 -9.77 11.09
CA TYR A 63 4.93 -8.93 10.83
C TYR A 63 4.86 -8.26 9.45
N TYR A 64 4.69 -9.03 8.39
CA TYR A 64 4.64 -8.49 7.02
C TYR A 64 3.44 -7.57 6.80
N GLN A 65 2.33 -7.85 7.47
CA GLN A 65 1.16 -7.00 7.42
C GLN A 65 1.46 -5.61 7.99
N GLN A 66 1.98 -5.55 9.21
CA GLN A 66 2.19 -4.30 9.94
C GLN A 66 3.43 -3.54 9.46
N ALA A 67 4.51 -4.24 9.12
CA ALA A 67 5.78 -3.63 8.74
C ALA A 67 5.83 -3.24 7.24
N VAL A 68 5.04 -3.88 6.39
CA VAL A 68 5.13 -3.70 4.92
C VAL A 68 3.78 -3.29 4.33
N TYR A 69 2.75 -4.12 4.46
CA TYR A 69 1.50 -3.92 3.74
C TYR A 69 0.76 -2.64 4.13
N VAL A 70 0.57 -2.41 5.44
CA VAL A 70 -0.14 -1.22 5.94
C VAL A 70 0.62 0.08 5.62
N PRO A 71 1.93 0.20 5.92
CA PRO A 71 2.70 1.39 5.57
C PRO A 71 2.69 1.67 4.06
N TYR A 72 2.88 0.63 3.24
CA TYR A 72 2.87 0.77 1.78
C TYR A 72 1.54 1.31 1.25
N LEU A 73 0.41 0.78 1.72
CA LEU A 73 -0.91 1.27 1.30
C LEU A 73 -1.14 2.71 1.75
N ALA A 74 -0.73 3.07 2.97
CA ALA A 74 -0.84 4.44 3.47
C ALA A 74 -0.01 5.42 2.61
N ASP A 75 1.25 5.08 2.33
CA ASP A 75 2.15 5.90 1.52
C ASP A 75 1.67 6.02 0.07
N PHE A 76 1.14 4.94 -0.49
CA PHE A 76 0.57 4.95 -1.84
C PHE A 76 -0.66 5.86 -1.93
N CYS A 77 -1.58 5.76 -0.95
CA CYS A 77 -2.71 6.67 -0.84
C CYS A 77 -2.26 8.13 -0.72
N ASN A 78 -1.28 8.41 0.14
CA ASN A 78 -0.74 9.75 0.32
C ASN A 78 -0.10 10.29 -0.97
N SER A 79 0.66 9.46 -1.68
CA SER A 79 1.27 9.81 -2.96
C SER A 79 0.22 10.17 -4.02
N LEU A 80 -0.90 9.45 -4.06
CA LEU A 80 -2.00 9.75 -4.97
C LEU A 80 -2.68 11.08 -4.60
N LYS A 81 -2.93 11.31 -3.32
CA LYS A 81 -3.51 12.58 -2.85
C LYS A 81 -2.59 13.76 -3.18
N GLU A 82 -1.31 13.65 -2.87
CA GLU A 82 -0.35 14.72 -3.11
C GLU A 82 -0.24 15.07 -4.60
N ARG A 83 -0.23 14.07 -5.49
CA ARG A 83 -0.07 14.30 -6.94
C ARG A 83 -1.32 14.83 -7.61
N PHE A 84 -2.50 14.42 -7.15
CA PHE A 84 -3.75 14.66 -7.89
C PHE A 84 -4.76 15.54 -7.15
N GLU A 85 -4.80 15.53 -5.82
CA GLU A 85 -5.64 16.46 -5.05
C GLU A 85 -4.98 17.83 -4.93
N SER A 86 -3.68 17.91 -4.68
CA SER A 86 -2.97 19.20 -4.51
C SER A 86 -3.00 20.07 -5.77
N HIS A 87 -3.01 19.45 -6.96
CA HIS A 87 -3.01 20.15 -8.25
C HIS A 87 -4.35 20.07 -8.97
N LYS A 88 -5.41 19.66 -8.27
CA LYS A 88 -6.72 19.39 -8.85
C LYS A 88 -7.26 20.58 -9.64
N GLU A 89 -7.16 21.78 -9.06
CA GLU A 89 -7.66 23.02 -9.68
C GLU A 89 -6.80 23.45 -10.86
N THR A 90 -5.47 23.31 -10.77
CA THR A 90 -4.54 23.60 -11.87
C THR A 90 -4.75 22.65 -13.04
N VAL A 91 -4.92 21.35 -12.79
CA VAL A 91 -5.19 20.37 -13.85
C VAL A 91 -6.57 20.60 -14.47
N ALA A 92 -7.57 20.97 -13.66
CA ALA A 92 -8.88 21.34 -14.17
C ALA A 92 -8.82 22.58 -15.08
N SER A 93 -8.04 23.61 -14.72
CA SER A 93 -7.96 24.82 -15.54
C SER A 93 -7.27 24.58 -16.89
N LEU A 94 -6.29 23.67 -16.95
CA LEU A 94 -5.62 23.28 -18.20
C LEU A 94 -6.57 22.65 -19.23
N GLN A 95 -7.68 22.03 -18.78
CA GLN A 95 -8.67 21.44 -19.69
C GLN A 95 -9.33 22.50 -20.59
N HIS A 96 -9.37 23.76 -20.16
CA HIS A 96 -9.96 24.87 -20.90
C HIS A 96 -8.98 25.50 -21.90
N ILE A 97 -7.71 25.11 -21.87
CA ILE A 97 -6.67 25.58 -22.80
C ILE A 97 -6.53 24.62 -23.98
N LEU A 98 -6.87 23.34 -23.78
CA LEU A 98 -6.81 22.34 -24.84
C LEU A 98 -7.97 22.56 -25.82
N PRO A 99 -7.72 22.59 -27.13
CA PRO A 99 -8.79 22.66 -28.12
C PRO A 99 -9.67 21.42 -28.02
N GLU A 100 -10.99 21.63 -28.12
CA GLU A 100 -11.95 20.53 -28.26
C GLU A 100 -11.71 19.84 -29.61
N PHE A 101 -11.37 18.54 -29.57
CA PHE A 101 -11.24 17.69 -30.76
C PHE A 101 -12.59 17.08 -31.14
#